data_AF-A0A558F4W6-F1
#
_entry.id   AF-A0A558F4W6-F1
#
_cell.length_a   1.000
_cell.length_b   1.000
_cell.length_c   1.000
_cell.angle_alpha   90.00
_cell.angle_beta   90.00
_cell.angle_gamma   90.00
#
_symmetry.space_group_name_H-M   'P 1'
#
loop_
_entity.id
_entity.type
_entity.pdbx_description
1 polymer ?
#
loop_
_entity_poly.entity_id
_entity_poly.type
_entity_poly.pdbx_seq_one_letter_code
_entity_poly.pdbx_strand_id
1 'polypeptide(L)'
;MAAVDSKLGNLDDAAVKYDDPTTKDKVTLGGAGSTTPVTLTNVKAGAVNSSSTDAINGSQLHGVADSVKNAIGGATTIDATTGAITTSNIGGTGSNTIDGAITSVKDAATKAKTTVTAGDNVVVTPTTNADGSSNYQVATAKDVNFDKVTVGSVVVDKATNTINGLSNKTWNGTAVSGQAATEDQLAAVDSKLGGLDDAAVKYDDPLTKDKVTLGGAGSTTPVTLTNVKAGAVNSSSTDAINGSQLHGVADSVKNAIGGATTIDATTGAITTSNIGGTGSNTIDGAITSVKATADKGIKFGNGTINNQFALGDTINVKGSSDGSITSTTTADGVQLGLGNIIKVGTTNPVTIDGTAGTIGGLSNKTWNGTAVSGQAATEDQLAIVDGKLGGLDDAAVKYDDPTTKDKVTLGGAGSTTPVTLTNVKAGVVNSSSTDAINGSQLHGVADSVKNAIGGSTTIDATTGAITTSNIGGTGSNTISPALKRQQTKASNLVMVQVATSLHWVIR
;
A
#
# COMPACT_ATOMS: atom_id res chain seq x y z
N MET A 1 -192.59 13.87 -77.49
CA MET A 1 -192.07 14.28 -76.16
C MET A 1 -191.12 13.25 -75.54
N ALA A 2 -191.40 11.95 -75.55
CA ALA A 2 -190.53 10.94 -74.91
C ALA A 2 -189.05 10.92 -75.40
N ALA A 3 -188.76 11.28 -76.65
CA ALA A 3 -187.38 11.28 -77.18
C ALA A 3 -186.50 12.48 -76.73
N VAL A 4 -187.10 13.56 -76.19
CA VAL A 4 -186.35 14.73 -75.71
C VAL A 4 -185.94 14.55 -74.25
N ASP A 5 -186.81 13.97 -73.44
CA ASP A 5 -186.58 13.73 -72.01
C ASP A 5 -185.44 12.72 -71.77
N SER A 6 -185.38 11.67 -72.60
CA SER A 6 -184.26 10.72 -72.60
C SER A 6 -182.91 11.36 -72.93
N LYS A 7 -182.88 12.40 -73.78
CA LYS A 7 -181.62 13.11 -74.11
C LYS A 7 -181.18 14.06 -72.99
N LEU A 8 -182.11 14.62 -72.21
CA LEU A 8 -181.79 15.54 -71.12
C LEU A 8 -181.33 14.78 -69.87
N GLY A 9 -181.97 13.66 -69.53
CA GLY A 9 -181.53 12.78 -68.44
C GLY A 9 -180.11 12.24 -68.66
N ASN A 10 -179.79 11.84 -69.89
CA ASN A 10 -178.44 11.40 -70.25
C ASN A 10 -177.36 12.50 -70.13
N LEU A 11 -177.72 13.78 -70.28
CA LEU A 11 -176.78 14.89 -70.07
C LEU A 11 -176.60 15.19 -68.58
N ASP A 12 -177.67 15.09 -67.79
CA ASP A 12 -177.62 15.34 -66.35
C ASP A 12 -176.79 14.28 -65.60
N ASP A 13 -176.79 13.03 -66.07
CA ASP A 13 -175.96 11.95 -65.53
C ASP A 13 -174.47 12.04 -65.91
N ALA A 14 -174.14 12.74 -67.01
CA ALA A 14 -172.77 12.85 -67.53
C ALA A 14 -172.09 14.19 -67.22
N ALA A 15 -172.84 15.20 -66.78
CA ALA A 15 -172.31 16.52 -66.50
C ALA A 15 -171.52 16.55 -65.18
N VAL A 16 -170.30 17.11 -65.23
CA VAL A 16 -169.61 17.52 -64.00
C VAL A 16 -170.32 18.76 -63.47
N LYS A 17 -170.78 18.69 -62.22
CA LYS A 17 -171.56 19.74 -61.57
C LYS A 17 -170.81 20.28 -60.37
N TYR A 18 -171.13 21.52 -60.01
CA TYR A 18 -170.79 22.03 -58.70
C TYR A 18 -171.56 21.27 -57.64
N ASP A 19 -170.92 21.06 -56.49
CA ASP A 19 -171.54 20.38 -55.36
C ASP A 19 -172.76 21.16 -54.86
N ASP A 20 -172.59 22.47 -54.76
CA ASP A 20 -173.66 23.43 -54.49
C ASP A 20 -173.82 24.35 -55.70
N PRO A 21 -174.99 24.36 -56.36
CA PRO A 21 -175.24 25.17 -57.54
C PRO A 21 -175.25 26.68 -57.27
N THR A 22 -175.36 27.11 -56.00
CA THR A 22 -175.40 28.53 -55.61
C THR A 22 -174.00 29.13 -55.39
N THR A 23 -173.10 28.43 -54.69
CA THR A 23 -171.76 28.94 -54.35
C THR A 23 -170.72 28.66 -55.43
N LYS A 24 -170.82 27.52 -56.11
CA LYS A 24 -169.91 27.08 -57.18
C LYS A 24 -168.42 27.12 -56.81
N ASP A 25 -168.11 27.02 -55.53
CA ASP A 25 -166.76 27.04 -54.98
C ASP A 25 -166.09 25.66 -54.98
N LYS A 26 -166.89 24.59 -55.14
CA LYS A 26 -166.42 23.22 -55.11
C LYS A 26 -167.07 22.33 -56.16
N VAL A 27 -166.24 21.48 -56.75
CA VAL A 27 -166.65 20.34 -57.57
C VAL A 27 -166.09 19.08 -56.91
N THR A 28 -166.97 18.18 -56.47
CA THR A 28 -166.63 16.80 -56.16
C THR A 28 -166.83 15.97 -57.42
N LEU A 29 -165.72 15.60 -58.06
CA LEU A 29 -165.75 14.78 -59.26
C LEU A 29 -166.37 13.41 -58.94
N GLY A 30 -167.34 12.98 -59.76
CA GLY A 30 -168.18 11.78 -59.49
C GLY A 30 -169.53 12.10 -58.85
N GLY A 31 -169.80 13.36 -58.52
CA GLY A 31 -171.07 13.83 -57.96
C GLY A 31 -170.99 14.19 -56.48
N ALA A 32 -171.92 15.04 -56.02
CA ALA A 32 -171.97 15.50 -54.63
C ALA A 32 -172.08 14.30 -53.66
N GLY A 33 -171.15 14.21 -52.70
CA GLY A 33 -171.06 13.10 -51.74
C GLY A 33 -170.27 11.89 -52.22
N SER A 34 -169.74 11.88 -53.46
CA SER A 34 -168.83 10.82 -53.92
C SER A 34 -167.56 10.78 -53.08
N THR A 35 -167.18 9.59 -52.64
CA THR A 35 -165.93 9.31 -51.92
C THR A 35 -164.90 8.57 -52.76
N THR A 36 -165.28 8.17 -53.99
CA THR A 36 -164.37 7.53 -54.93
C THR A 36 -163.66 8.60 -55.75
N PRO A 37 -162.32 8.75 -55.64
CA PRO A 37 -161.59 9.74 -56.41
C PRO A 37 -161.75 9.50 -57.91
N VAL A 38 -161.95 10.59 -58.65
CA VAL A 38 -162.05 10.56 -60.11
C VAL A 38 -160.78 11.15 -60.70
N THR A 39 -160.18 10.41 -61.63
CA THR A 39 -159.03 10.89 -62.40
C THR A 39 -159.47 12.02 -63.33
N LEU A 40 -158.93 13.22 -63.10
CA LEU A 40 -159.04 14.32 -64.06
C LEU A 40 -157.86 14.23 -65.04
N THR A 41 -158.13 13.73 -66.24
CA THR A 41 -157.13 13.64 -67.32
C THR A 41 -157.30 14.77 -68.33
N ASN A 42 -156.34 14.88 -69.26
CA ASN A 42 -156.30 15.93 -70.28
C ASN A 42 -156.20 17.37 -69.70
N VAL A 43 -155.59 17.51 -68.52
CA VAL A 43 -155.27 18.79 -67.90
C VAL A 43 -154.01 19.36 -68.58
N LYS A 44 -154.15 20.48 -69.30
CA LYS A 44 -153.01 21.24 -69.83
C LYS A 44 -152.15 21.71 -68.65
N ALA A 45 -150.83 21.72 -68.81
CA ALA A 45 -149.91 22.22 -67.78
C ALA A 45 -150.28 23.66 -67.41
N GLY A 46 -150.61 23.88 -66.13
CA GLY A 46 -150.94 25.19 -65.58
C GLY A 46 -149.69 26.07 -65.44
N ALA A 47 -149.83 27.37 -65.24
CA ALA A 47 -148.66 28.18 -64.93
C ALA A 47 -148.10 27.83 -63.52
N VAL A 48 -146.78 27.63 -63.37
CA VAL A 48 -146.13 27.47 -62.04
C VAL A 48 -145.53 28.81 -61.64
N ASN A 49 -146.36 29.68 -61.08
CA ASN A 49 -145.95 30.96 -60.49
C ASN A 49 -146.79 31.25 -59.25
N SER A 50 -146.37 32.24 -58.45
CA SER A 50 -146.94 32.52 -57.13
C SER A 50 -148.41 32.95 -57.11
N SER A 51 -148.98 33.37 -58.24
CA SER A 51 -150.38 33.83 -58.35
C SER A 51 -151.29 32.89 -59.16
N SER A 52 -150.76 31.78 -59.66
CA SER A 52 -151.51 30.86 -60.51
C SER A 52 -152.61 30.14 -59.73
N THR A 53 -153.82 30.14 -60.28
CA THR A 53 -154.94 29.30 -59.83
C THR A 53 -155.22 28.15 -60.79
N ASP A 54 -154.34 27.92 -61.77
CA ASP A 54 -154.46 26.83 -62.73
C ASP A 54 -154.20 25.48 -62.04
N ALA A 55 -154.92 24.44 -62.45
CA ALA A 55 -154.58 23.08 -62.05
C ALA A 55 -153.22 22.67 -62.65
N ILE A 56 -152.34 22.10 -61.82
CA ILE A 56 -151.10 21.47 -62.31
C ILE A 56 -151.39 20.03 -62.72
N ASN A 57 -150.64 19.54 -63.70
CA ASN A 57 -150.68 18.13 -64.08
C ASN A 57 -149.42 17.38 -63.60
N GLY A 58 -149.43 16.04 -63.76
CA GLY A 58 -148.35 15.18 -63.29
C GLY A 58 -146.97 15.48 -63.90
N SER A 59 -146.89 16.02 -65.13
CA SER A 59 -145.59 16.31 -65.74
C SER A 59 -144.88 17.49 -65.06
N GLN A 60 -145.63 18.43 -64.49
CA GLN A 60 -145.06 19.56 -63.75
C GLN A 60 -144.55 19.14 -62.38
N LEU A 61 -145.30 18.30 -61.66
CA LEU A 61 -144.85 17.73 -60.39
C LEU A 61 -143.64 16.80 -60.61
N HIS A 62 -143.63 16.03 -61.69
CA HIS A 62 -142.48 15.21 -62.10
C HIS A 62 -141.24 16.07 -62.39
N GLY A 63 -141.37 17.23 -63.05
CA GLY A 63 -140.25 18.14 -63.30
C GLY A 63 -139.59 18.66 -62.01
N VAL A 64 -140.39 18.90 -60.96
CA VAL A 64 -139.86 19.22 -59.62
C VAL A 64 -139.14 18.03 -59.02
N ALA A 65 -139.71 16.83 -59.11
CA ALA A 65 -139.09 15.60 -58.61
C ALA A 65 -137.75 15.29 -59.30
N ASP A 66 -137.66 15.49 -60.62
CA ASP A 66 -136.43 15.35 -61.41
C ASP A 66 -135.33 16.33 -60.98
N SER A 67 -135.70 17.56 -60.64
CA SER A 67 -134.76 18.56 -60.15
C SER A 67 -134.12 18.13 -58.82
N VAL A 68 -134.91 17.61 -57.89
CA VAL A 68 -134.42 17.11 -56.60
C VAL A 68 -133.57 15.84 -56.78
N LYS A 69 -134.00 14.92 -57.66
CA LYS A 69 -133.21 13.72 -58.02
C LYS A 69 -131.82 14.09 -58.52
N ASN A 70 -131.71 15.08 -59.43
CA ASN A 70 -130.43 15.50 -59.99
C ASN A 70 -129.56 16.26 -58.98
N ALA A 71 -130.15 17.03 -58.06
CA ALA A 71 -129.41 17.74 -57.01
C ALA A 71 -128.77 16.78 -55.99
N ILE A 72 -129.46 15.69 -55.64
CA ILE A 72 -128.89 14.61 -54.81
C ILE A 72 -127.89 13.78 -55.65
N GLY A 73 -128.24 13.52 -56.91
CA GLY A 73 -127.43 12.76 -57.87
C GLY A 73 -127.40 11.25 -57.59
N GLY A 74 -126.44 10.55 -58.22
CA GLY A 74 -126.16 9.15 -57.97
C GLY A 74 -127.33 8.20 -58.27
N ALA A 75 -127.60 7.28 -57.35
CA ALA A 75 -128.65 6.26 -57.47
C ALA A 75 -130.05 6.75 -57.06
N THR A 76 -130.29 8.06 -57.07
CA THR A 76 -131.59 8.63 -56.73
C THR A 76 -132.60 8.36 -57.85
N THR A 77 -133.78 7.87 -57.51
CA THR A 77 -134.87 7.50 -58.44
C THR A 77 -136.18 8.18 -58.04
N ILE A 78 -137.07 8.31 -59.02
CA ILE A 78 -138.45 8.81 -58.83
C ILE A 78 -139.37 7.65 -59.15
N ASP A 79 -140.29 7.36 -58.23
CA ASP A 79 -141.36 6.40 -58.48
C ASP A 79 -142.39 7.01 -59.42
N ALA A 80 -142.57 6.42 -60.60
CA ALA A 80 -143.42 6.97 -61.66
C ALA A 80 -144.93 7.00 -61.32
N THR A 81 -145.36 6.28 -60.29
CA THR A 81 -146.78 6.19 -59.89
C THR A 81 -147.10 7.12 -58.72
N THR A 82 -146.19 7.24 -57.75
CA THR A 82 -146.39 7.97 -56.50
C THR A 82 -145.66 9.31 -56.45
N GLY A 83 -144.67 9.54 -57.32
CA GLY A 83 -143.81 10.71 -57.28
C GLY A 83 -142.80 10.70 -56.13
N ALA A 84 -142.70 9.60 -55.36
CA ALA A 84 -141.76 9.47 -54.26
C ALA A 84 -140.30 9.45 -54.75
N ILE A 85 -139.44 10.21 -54.08
CA ILE A 85 -138.00 10.26 -54.36
C ILE A 85 -137.30 9.31 -53.39
N THR A 86 -136.57 8.33 -53.93
CA THR A 86 -135.77 7.42 -53.10
C THR A 86 -134.31 7.50 -53.53
N THR A 87 -133.39 7.45 -52.57
CA THR A 87 -131.96 7.46 -52.85
C THR A 87 -131.25 6.41 -52.00
N SER A 88 -130.11 5.95 -52.50
CA SER A 88 -129.22 5.06 -51.78
C SER A 88 -127.78 5.40 -52.17
N ASN A 89 -126.85 5.20 -51.25
CA ASN A 89 -125.42 5.27 -51.51
C ASN A 89 -124.96 6.61 -52.13
N ILE A 90 -125.37 7.74 -51.54
CA ILE A 90 -125.00 9.09 -52.02
C ILE A 90 -123.47 9.21 -52.01
N GLY A 91 -122.87 9.50 -53.18
CA GLY A 91 -121.43 9.65 -53.33
C GLY A 91 -120.58 8.40 -53.04
N GLY A 92 -121.17 7.19 -53.07
CA GLY A 92 -120.43 5.95 -52.77
C GLY A 92 -120.21 5.71 -51.26
N THR A 93 -120.88 6.46 -50.39
CA THR A 93 -120.67 6.44 -48.93
C THR A 93 -121.47 5.37 -48.18
N GLY A 94 -122.36 4.66 -48.88
CA GLY A 94 -123.32 3.71 -48.32
C GLY A 94 -124.57 4.34 -47.69
N SER A 95 -124.65 5.68 -47.57
CA SER A 95 -125.78 6.35 -46.91
C SER A 95 -126.91 6.77 -47.86
N ASN A 96 -128.15 6.70 -47.38
CA ASN A 96 -129.37 7.16 -48.06
C ASN A 96 -129.82 8.57 -47.62
N THR A 97 -129.05 9.26 -46.77
CA THR A 97 -129.25 10.67 -46.42
C THR A 97 -127.97 11.46 -46.69
N ILE A 98 -128.12 12.75 -47.02
CA ILE A 98 -126.98 13.63 -47.30
C ILE A 98 -126.07 13.74 -46.06
N ASP A 99 -126.65 13.89 -44.87
CA ASP A 99 -125.88 13.99 -43.62
C ASP A 99 -125.06 12.73 -43.32
N GLY A 100 -125.64 11.54 -43.56
CA GLY A 100 -124.93 10.28 -43.36
C GLY A 100 -123.77 10.11 -44.33
N ALA A 101 -123.92 10.56 -45.59
CA ALA A 101 -122.84 10.56 -46.57
C ALA A 101 -121.69 11.48 -46.16
N ILE A 102 -122.00 12.71 -45.72
CA ILE A 102 -120.99 13.67 -45.23
C ILE A 102 -120.28 13.13 -43.98
N THR A 103 -121.01 12.47 -43.08
CA THR A 103 -120.42 11.86 -41.86
C THR A 103 -119.46 10.72 -42.22
N SER A 104 -119.83 9.84 -43.16
CA SER A 104 -118.97 8.75 -43.63
C SER A 104 -117.63 9.25 -44.19
N VAL A 105 -117.67 10.33 -44.99
CA VAL A 105 -116.45 10.97 -45.53
C VAL A 105 -115.60 11.57 -44.40
N LYS A 106 -116.21 12.23 -43.41
CA LYS A 106 -115.52 12.78 -42.24
C LYS A 106 -114.82 11.68 -41.42
N ASP A 107 -115.49 10.55 -41.20
CA ASP A 107 -114.93 9.42 -40.46
C ASP A 107 -113.75 8.78 -41.20
N ALA A 108 -113.89 8.57 -42.51
CA ALA A 108 -112.79 8.08 -43.35
C ALA A 108 -111.59 9.03 -43.33
N ALA A 109 -111.83 10.34 -43.44
CA ALA A 109 -110.78 11.36 -43.34
C ALA A 109 -110.13 11.40 -41.94
N THR A 110 -110.89 11.14 -40.88
CA THR A 110 -110.37 11.08 -39.50
C THR A 110 -109.50 9.84 -39.30
N LYS A 111 -109.93 8.68 -39.82
CA LYS A 111 -109.19 7.41 -39.74
C LYS A 111 -107.95 7.37 -40.63
N ALA A 112 -107.87 8.19 -41.67
CA ALA A 112 -106.71 8.26 -42.56
C ALA A 112 -105.46 8.91 -41.93
N LYS A 113 -105.55 9.45 -40.71
CA LYS A 113 -104.40 10.06 -40.02
C LYS A 113 -103.37 9.01 -39.58
N THR A 114 -102.12 9.22 -39.94
CA THR A 114 -100.97 8.51 -39.40
C THR A 114 -100.24 9.38 -38.37
N THR A 115 -99.64 8.76 -37.35
CA THR A 115 -98.86 9.44 -36.32
C THR A 115 -97.43 8.89 -36.28
N VAL A 116 -96.47 9.76 -35.96
CA VAL A 116 -95.05 9.41 -35.77
C VAL A 116 -94.60 9.95 -34.42
N THR A 117 -94.03 9.09 -33.57
CA THR A 117 -93.51 9.45 -32.24
C THR A 117 -91.99 9.36 -32.24
N ALA A 118 -91.32 10.38 -31.72
CA ALA A 118 -89.88 10.38 -31.53
C ALA A 118 -89.46 9.53 -30.32
N GLY A 119 -88.48 8.64 -30.47
CA GLY A 119 -87.77 7.99 -29.36
C GLY A 119 -86.52 8.77 -28.94
N ASP A 120 -85.81 8.32 -27.90
CA ASP A 120 -84.74 9.07 -27.22
C ASP A 120 -83.65 9.67 -28.12
N ASN A 121 -83.19 8.93 -29.14
CA ASN A 121 -82.11 9.38 -30.04
C ASN A 121 -82.62 9.84 -31.43
N VAL A 122 -83.94 10.06 -31.54
CA VAL A 122 -84.60 10.41 -32.80
C VAL A 122 -85.26 11.78 -32.66
N VAL A 123 -85.09 12.62 -33.67
CA VAL A 123 -85.82 13.88 -33.81
C VAL A 123 -86.82 13.73 -34.94
N VAL A 124 -88.08 14.08 -34.67
CA VAL A 124 -89.15 14.11 -35.66
C VAL A 124 -89.60 15.56 -35.85
N THR A 125 -89.43 16.10 -37.05
CA THR A 125 -89.83 17.47 -37.37
C THR A 125 -91.03 17.46 -38.32
N PRO A 126 -92.20 17.95 -37.88
CA PRO A 126 -93.36 18.08 -38.75
C PRO A 126 -93.13 19.20 -39.77
N THR A 127 -93.50 18.93 -41.01
CA THR A 127 -93.48 19.87 -42.13
C THR A 127 -94.76 19.69 -42.95
N THR A 128 -95.08 20.66 -43.80
CA THR A 128 -96.25 20.60 -44.69
C THR A 128 -95.77 20.54 -46.12
N ASN A 129 -96.26 19.55 -46.87
CA ASN A 129 -95.99 19.44 -48.29
C ASN A 129 -96.74 20.52 -49.06
N ALA A 130 -96.30 20.80 -50.30
CA ALA A 130 -96.92 21.82 -51.14
C ALA A 130 -98.41 21.52 -51.48
N ASP A 131 -98.83 20.26 -51.41
CA ASP A 131 -100.22 19.82 -51.61
C ASP A 131 -101.10 19.92 -50.35
N GLY A 132 -100.54 20.43 -49.24
CA GLY A 132 -101.23 20.58 -47.96
C GLY A 132 -101.21 19.32 -47.07
N SER A 133 -100.61 18.21 -47.50
CA SER A 133 -100.44 17.01 -46.66
C SER A 133 -99.32 17.16 -45.62
N SER A 134 -99.39 16.41 -44.52
CA SER A 134 -98.35 16.40 -43.47
C SER A 134 -97.16 15.54 -43.87
N ASN A 135 -95.94 16.00 -43.59
CA ASN A 135 -94.70 15.23 -43.66
C ASN A 135 -93.97 15.25 -42.30
N TYR A 136 -93.33 14.15 -41.94
CA TYR A 136 -92.57 14.04 -40.69
C TYR A 136 -91.13 13.64 -41.01
N GLN A 137 -90.21 14.60 -41.02
CA GLN A 137 -88.80 14.33 -41.26
C GLN A 137 -88.19 13.69 -40.00
N VAL A 138 -87.71 12.45 -40.14
CA VAL A 138 -87.03 11.72 -39.07
C VAL A 138 -85.52 11.84 -39.26
N ALA A 139 -84.80 12.18 -38.19
CA ALA A 139 -83.34 12.27 -38.15
C ALA A 139 -82.79 11.77 -36.81
N THR A 140 -81.49 11.45 -36.73
CA THR A 140 -80.82 11.23 -35.45
C THR A 140 -80.66 12.56 -34.72
N ALA A 141 -80.81 12.54 -33.40
CA ALA A 141 -80.49 13.69 -32.57
C ALA A 141 -79.01 14.09 -32.72
N LYS A 142 -78.69 15.38 -32.48
CA LYS A 142 -77.29 15.86 -32.50
C LYS A 142 -76.51 15.30 -31.30
N ASP A 143 -77.14 15.30 -30.15
CA ASP A 143 -76.65 14.64 -28.95
C ASP A 143 -77.43 13.35 -28.77
N VAL A 144 -76.70 12.23 -28.75
CA VAL A 144 -77.27 10.89 -28.60
C VAL A 144 -76.76 10.28 -27.31
N ASN A 145 -77.66 9.69 -26.55
CA ASN A 145 -77.32 8.94 -25.34
C ASN A 145 -77.52 7.45 -25.63
N PHE A 146 -76.41 6.72 -25.70
CA PHE A 146 -76.41 5.27 -25.78
C PHE A 146 -75.89 4.73 -24.46
N ASP A 147 -76.57 3.71 -23.91
CA ASP A 147 -76.01 2.98 -22.77
C ASP A 147 -74.85 2.07 -23.22
N LYS A 148 -74.86 1.63 -24.49
CA LYS A 148 -73.82 0.78 -25.06
C LYS A 148 -73.73 0.94 -26.58
N VAL A 149 -72.51 1.03 -27.10
CA VAL A 149 -72.23 1.02 -28.54
C VAL A 149 -71.25 -0.10 -28.86
N THR A 150 -71.64 -0.99 -29.76
CA THR A 150 -70.79 -2.12 -30.21
C THR A 150 -70.44 -1.95 -31.68
N VAL A 151 -69.15 -1.91 -32.01
CA VAL A 151 -68.61 -1.84 -33.38
C VAL A 151 -67.61 -2.97 -33.56
N GLY A 152 -68.01 -4.05 -34.23
CA GLY A 152 -67.20 -5.27 -34.29
C GLY A 152 -66.95 -5.84 -32.89
N SER A 153 -65.68 -6.01 -32.51
CA SER A 153 -65.30 -6.40 -31.14
C SER A 153 -65.26 -5.24 -30.15
N VAL A 154 -65.22 -3.98 -30.63
CA VAL A 154 -65.08 -2.80 -29.77
C VAL A 154 -66.40 -2.47 -29.11
N VAL A 155 -66.37 -2.28 -27.80
CA VAL A 155 -67.56 -2.00 -26.99
C VAL A 155 -67.28 -0.77 -26.13
N VAL A 156 -68.07 0.28 -26.34
CA VAL A 156 -68.17 1.44 -25.45
C VAL A 156 -69.35 1.21 -24.52
N ASP A 157 -69.10 1.08 -23.22
CA ASP A 157 -70.13 0.70 -22.24
C ASP A 157 -70.21 1.75 -21.13
N LYS A 158 -71.39 2.35 -20.97
CA LYS A 158 -71.67 3.37 -19.95
C LYS A 158 -71.61 2.78 -18.53
N ALA A 159 -71.95 1.51 -18.35
CA ALA A 159 -71.96 0.89 -17.03
C ALA A 159 -70.55 0.77 -16.44
N THR A 160 -69.55 0.48 -17.29
CA THR A 160 -68.15 0.36 -16.87
C THR A 160 -67.31 1.60 -17.15
N ASN A 161 -67.81 2.55 -17.96
CA ASN A 161 -67.05 3.69 -18.49
C ASN A 161 -65.75 3.27 -19.19
N THR A 162 -65.76 2.12 -19.85
CA THR A 162 -64.59 1.58 -20.55
C THR A 162 -64.84 1.34 -22.02
N ILE A 163 -63.74 1.31 -22.78
CA ILE A 163 -63.70 0.89 -24.17
C ILE A 163 -62.98 -0.45 -24.21
N ASN A 164 -63.74 -1.53 -24.39
CA ASN A 164 -63.21 -2.89 -24.42
C ASN A 164 -63.12 -3.44 -25.84
N GLY A 165 -62.38 -4.54 -26.01
CA GLY A 165 -62.31 -5.27 -27.28
C GLY A 165 -61.40 -4.67 -28.35
N LEU A 166 -60.53 -3.73 -27.94
CA LEU A 166 -59.39 -3.29 -28.73
C LEU A 166 -58.42 -4.46 -28.98
N SER A 167 -57.90 -4.57 -30.21
CA SER A 167 -57.07 -5.69 -30.64
C SER A 167 -55.57 -5.50 -30.35
N ASN A 168 -55.10 -4.28 -30.11
CA ASN A 168 -53.72 -3.94 -29.80
C ASN A 168 -53.35 -4.26 -28.34
N LYS A 169 -53.34 -5.54 -27.98
CA LYS A 169 -52.99 -6.01 -26.62
C LYS A 169 -51.49 -6.13 -26.38
N THR A 170 -50.69 -6.18 -27.44
CA THR A 170 -49.22 -6.33 -27.34
C THR A 170 -48.51 -5.13 -27.94
N TRP A 171 -47.39 -4.72 -27.34
CA TRP A 171 -46.54 -3.67 -27.89
C TRP A 171 -45.58 -4.26 -28.92
N ASN A 172 -45.67 -3.82 -30.17
CA ASN A 172 -44.85 -4.30 -31.29
C ASN A 172 -43.60 -3.43 -31.56
N GLY A 173 -43.33 -2.41 -30.75
CA GLY A 173 -42.19 -1.51 -30.92
C GLY A 173 -42.48 -0.21 -31.66
N THR A 174 -43.65 -0.05 -32.28
CA THR A 174 -43.98 1.13 -33.09
C THR A 174 -45.34 1.71 -32.72
N ALA A 175 -45.37 2.98 -32.34
CA ALA A 175 -46.62 3.69 -32.11
C ALA A 175 -47.35 3.95 -33.43
N VAL A 176 -48.65 3.71 -33.47
CA VAL A 176 -49.51 4.13 -34.58
C VAL A 176 -50.22 5.42 -34.16
N SER A 177 -49.97 6.50 -34.89
CA SER A 177 -50.55 7.81 -34.57
C SER A 177 -52.09 7.76 -34.58
N GLY A 178 -52.70 8.35 -33.56
CA GLY A 178 -54.16 8.40 -33.40
C GLY A 178 -54.79 7.13 -32.81
N GLN A 179 -54.02 6.07 -32.54
CA GLN A 179 -54.54 4.88 -31.84
C GLN A 179 -54.36 5.01 -30.32
N ALA A 180 -55.39 4.60 -29.57
CA ALA A 180 -55.32 4.50 -28.11
C ALA A 180 -54.49 3.28 -27.68
N ALA A 181 -53.71 3.42 -26.60
CA ALA A 181 -53.02 2.30 -25.97
C ALA A 181 -53.99 1.49 -25.09
N THR A 182 -53.79 0.17 -25.04
CA THR A 182 -54.49 -0.69 -24.07
C THR A 182 -53.73 -0.76 -22.75
N GLU A 183 -54.43 -1.11 -21.67
CA GLU A 183 -53.79 -1.36 -20.36
C GLU A 183 -52.75 -2.49 -20.45
N ASP A 184 -52.95 -3.50 -21.30
CA ASP A 184 -51.96 -4.56 -21.56
C ASP A 184 -50.64 -3.99 -22.12
N GLN A 185 -50.73 -3.05 -23.07
CA GLN A 185 -49.54 -2.37 -23.61
C GLN A 185 -48.88 -1.48 -22.56
N LEU A 186 -49.66 -0.79 -21.72
CA LEU A 186 -49.14 0.05 -20.65
C LEU A 186 -48.44 -0.79 -19.57
N ALA A 187 -49.01 -1.93 -19.18
CA ALA A 187 -48.40 -2.87 -18.26
C ALA A 187 -47.08 -3.45 -18.80
N ALA A 188 -47.00 -3.72 -20.10
CA ALA A 188 -45.75 -4.16 -20.74
C ALA A 188 -44.65 -3.09 -20.69
N VAL A 189 -45.02 -1.81 -20.78
CA VAL A 189 -44.07 -0.69 -20.62
C VAL A 189 -43.64 -0.55 -19.16
N ASP A 190 -44.59 -0.58 -18.22
CA ASP A 190 -44.32 -0.51 -16.78
C ASP A 190 -43.38 -1.62 -16.31
N SER A 191 -43.62 -2.87 -16.76
CA SER A 191 -42.75 -4.01 -16.47
C SER A 191 -41.33 -3.83 -17.02
N LYS A 192 -41.17 -3.30 -18.24
CA LYS A 192 -39.85 -2.98 -18.79
C LYS A 192 -39.14 -1.88 -18.01
N LEU A 193 -39.88 -0.88 -17.55
CA LEU A 193 -39.34 0.19 -16.71
C LEU A 193 -38.87 -0.36 -15.36
N GLY A 194 -39.68 -1.21 -14.72
CA GLY A 194 -39.29 -1.89 -13.47
C GLY A 194 -38.04 -2.77 -13.65
N GLY A 195 -37.96 -3.54 -14.74
CA GLY A 195 -36.77 -4.37 -15.01
C GLY A 195 -35.50 -3.55 -15.25
N LEU A 196 -35.61 -2.37 -15.89
CA LEU A 196 -34.48 -1.44 -16.01
C LEU A 196 -34.10 -0.84 -14.66
N ASP A 197 -35.11 -0.49 -13.85
CA ASP A 197 -34.92 0.05 -12.51
C ASP A 197 -34.16 -0.92 -11.61
N ASP A 198 -34.45 -2.23 -11.67
CA ASP A 198 -33.74 -3.26 -10.90
C ASP A 198 -32.27 -3.45 -11.32
N ALA A 199 -31.96 -3.28 -12.61
CA ALA A 199 -30.61 -3.47 -13.15
C ALA A 199 -29.72 -2.21 -13.07
N ALA A 200 -30.32 -1.03 -12.83
CA ALA A 200 -29.61 0.24 -12.84
C ALA A 200 -28.78 0.45 -11.56
N VAL A 201 -27.57 1.00 -11.71
CA VAL A 201 -26.82 1.56 -10.58
C VAL A 201 -27.41 2.91 -10.22
N LYS A 202 -27.86 3.06 -8.98
CA LYS A 202 -28.52 4.26 -8.47
C LYS A 202 -27.77 4.82 -7.27
N TYR A 203 -28.07 6.08 -6.98
CA TYR A 203 -27.70 6.67 -5.70
C TYR A 203 -28.47 5.98 -4.57
N ASP A 204 -27.82 5.90 -3.41
CA ASP A 204 -28.44 5.36 -2.20
C ASP A 204 -29.61 6.25 -1.76
N ASP A 205 -29.46 7.56 -1.91
CA ASP A 205 -30.50 8.55 -1.68
C ASP A 205 -30.68 9.41 -2.94
N PRO A 206 -31.89 9.43 -3.54
CA PRO A 206 -32.15 10.18 -4.76
C PRO A 206 -32.13 11.71 -4.58
N LEU A 207 -32.22 12.22 -3.35
CA LEU A 207 -32.20 13.65 -3.03
C LEU A 207 -30.77 14.18 -2.88
N THR A 208 -29.92 13.50 -2.10
CA THR A 208 -28.55 13.97 -1.80
C THR A 208 -27.54 13.59 -2.88
N LYS A 209 -27.69 12.39 -3.47
CA LYS A 209 -26.81 11.87 -4.53
C LYS A 209 -25.31 11.89 -4.20
N ASP A 210 -24.97 11.78 -2.93
CA ASP A 210 -23.61 11.79 -2.40
C ASP A 210 -22.99 10.40 -2.32
N LYS A 211 -23.81 9.34 -2.40
CA LYS A 211 -23.36 7.96 -2.25
C LYS A 211 -24.02 7.01 -3.24
N VAL A 212 -23.23 6.07 -3.75
CA VAL A 212 -23.67 4.90 -4.51
C VAL A 212 -23.15 3.64 -3.80
N THR A 213 -24.04 2.75 -3.38
CA THR A 213 -23.70 1.40 -2.94
C THR A 213 -23.94 0.43 -4.09
N LEU A 214 -22.88 -0.22 -4.59
CA LEU A 214 -23.01 -1.25 -5.61
C LEU A 214 -23.75 -2.46 -5.02
N GLY A 215 -24.82 -2.89 -5.70
CA GLY A 215 -25.77 -3.89 -5.20
C GLY A 215 -27.05 -3.31 -4.58
N GLY A 216 -27.18 -1.98 -4.52
CA GLY A 216 -28.37 -1.28 -4.05
C GLY A 216 -28.24 -0.70 -2.64
N ALA A 217 -29.09 0.26 -2.32
CA ALA A 217 -29.09 0.95 -1.02
C ALA A 217 -29.27 -0.06 0.13
N GLY A 218 -28.36 -0.03 1.11
CA GLY A 218 -28.38 -0.94 2.26
C GLY A 218 -27.81 -2.34 1.98
N SER A 219 -27.35 -2.63 0.76
CA SER A 219 -26.64 -3.88 0.49
C SER A 219 -25.38 -3.98 1.35
N THR A 220 -25.19 -5.14 1.99
CA THR A 220 -24.01 -5.46 2.80
C THR A 220 -23.05 -6.42 2.10
N THR A 221 -23.46 -6.99 0.95
CA THR A 221 -22.62 -7.86 0.13
C THR A 221 -21.83 -7.00 -0.85
N PRO A 222 -20.48 -6.94 -0.76
CA PRO A 222 -19.68 -6.15 -1.68
C PRO A 222 -19.77 -6.67 -3.11
N VAL A 223 -19.80 -5.75 -4.07
CA VAL A 223 -19.80 -6.06 -5.50
C VAL A 223 -18.42 -5.72 -6.09
N THR A 224 -17.83 -6.68 -6.81
CA THR A 224 -16.57 -6.45 -7.52
C THR A 224 -16.77 -5.47 -8.68
N LEU A 225 -16.04 -4.35 -8.68
CA LEU A 225 -16.01 -3.40 -9.78
C LEU A 225 -14.82 -3.71 -10.72
N THR A 226 -15.11 -4.21 -11.92
CA THR A 226 -14.08 -4.61 -12.91
C THR A 226 -14.05 -3.65 -14.11
N ASN A 227 -13.03 -3.80 -14.97
CA ASN A 227 -12.83 -2.96 -16.17
C ASN A 227 -12.70 -1.46 -15.88
N VAL A 228 -12.16 -1.11 -14.71
CA VAL A 228 -11.84 0.28 -14.33
C VAL A 228 -10.55 0.70 -15.02
N LYS A 229 -10.65 1.67 -15.94
CA LYS A 229 -9.48 2.34 -16.55
C LYS A 229 -8.63 2.98 -15.44
N ALA A 230 -7.30 2.96 -15.59
CA ALA A 230 -6.42 3.63 -14.65
C ALA A 230 -6.78 5.13 -14.53
N GLY A 231 -7.10 5.55 -13.30
CA GLY A 231 -7.42 6.94 -12.96
C GLY A 231 -6.17 7.81 -12.86
N ALA A 232 -6.31 9.13 -12.94
CA ALA A 232 -5.16 10.00 -12.73
C ALA A 232 -4.69 9.96 -11.26
N VAL A 233 -3.37 9.92 -11.02
CA VAL A 233 -2.78 9.99 -9.67
C VAL A 233 -2.12 11.37 -9.51
N ASN A 234 -2.90 12.35 -9.10
CA ASN A 234 -2.45 13.72 -8.81
C ASN A 234 -3.29 14.33 -7.67
N SER A 235 -2.86 15.47 -7.12
CA SER A 235 -3.43 16.06 -5.91
C SER A 235 -4.90 16.52 -6.01
N SER A 236 -5.44 16.63 -7.22
CA SER A 236 -6.83 17.06 -7.48
C SER A 236 -7.70 15.96 -8.06
N SER A 237 -7.19 14.74 -8.19
CA SER A 237 -7.92 13.65 -8.84
C SER A 237 -9.10 13.18 -7.98
N THR A 238 -10.24 12.99 -8.63
CA THR A 238 -11.44 12.33 -8.08
C THR A 238 -11.71 11.00 -8.78
N ASP A 239 -10.76 10.52 -9.59
CA ASP A 239 -10.91 9.28 -10.34
C ASP A 239 -10.76 8.07 -9.43
N ALA A 240 -11.51 7.00 -9.72
CA ALA A 240 -11.24 5.70 -9.14
C ALA A 240 -9.88 5.16 -9.66
N ILE A 241 -9.05 4.64 -8.75
CA ILE A 241 -7.83 3.90 -9.12
C ILE A 241 -8.14 2.41 -9.23
N ASN A 242 -7.41 1.71 -10.09
CA ASN A 242 -7.53 0.27 -10.22
C ASN A 242 -6.36 -0.48 -9.53
N GLY A 243 -6.48 -1.80 -9.41
CA GLY A 243 -5.47 -2.63 -8.74
C GLY A 243 -4.07 -2.55 -9.35
N SER A 244 -3.93 -2.31 -10.66
CA SER A 244 -2.63 -2.18 -11.31
C SER A 244 -1.85 -0.94 -10.84
N GLN A 245 -2.56 0.16 -10.53
CA GLN A 245 -1.94 1.37 -10.02
C GLN A 245 -1.46 1.20 -8.58
N LEU A 246 -2.30 0.57 -7.73
CA LEU A 246 -1.92 0.25 -6.37
C LEU A 246 -0.73 -0.73 -6.34
N HIS A 247 -0.73 -1.73 -7.22
CA HIS A 247 0.39 -2.65 -7.39
C HIS A 247 1.67 -1.94 -7.82
N GLY A 248 1.60 -0.97 -8.74
CA GLY A 248 2.76 -0.16 -9.14
C GLY A 248 3.37 0.63 -7.99
N VAL A 249 2.55 1.17 -7.09
CA VAL A 249 3.02 1.79 -5.84
C VAL A 249 3.68 0.75 -4.92
N ALA A 250 3.05 -0.41 -4.73
CA ALA A 250 3.61 -1.49 -3.91
C ALA A 250 4.97 -1.99 -4.44
N ASP A 251 5.13 -2.13 -5.76
CA ASP A 251 6.40 -2.54 -6.39
C ASP A 251 7.48 -1.47 -6.25
N SER A 252 7.10 -0.18 -6.35
CA SER A 252 8.02 0.93 -6.05
C SER A 252 8.56 0.86 -4.62
N VAL A 253 7.69 0.61 -3.63
CA VAL A 253 8.09 0.46 -2.22
C VAL A 253 8.94 -0.79 -2.00
N LYS A 254 8.55 -1.94 -2.57
CA LYS A 254 9.34 -3.18 -2.52
C LYS A 254 10.77 -2.95 -3.03
N ASN A 255 10.92 -2.29 -4.18
CA ASN A 255 12.23 -2.03 -4.78
C ASN A 255 13.06 -1.04 -3.95
N ALA A 256 12.42 -0.05 -3.31
CA ALA A 256 13.10 0.89 -2.42
C ALA A 256 13.65 0.22 -1.14
N ILE A 257 12.93 -0.76 -0.58
CA ILE A 257 13.37 -1.52 0.60
C ILE A 257 14.43 -2.57 0.23
N GLY A 258 14.28 -3.23 -0.93
CA GLY A 258 15.19 -4.27 -1.41
C GLY A 258 15.09 -5.59 -0.64
N GLY A 259 16.20 -6.34 -0.57
CA GLY A 259 16.24 -7.65 0.09
C GLY A 259 15.31 -8.68 -0.55
N ALA A 260 14.75 -9.58 0.25
CA ALA A 260 13.75 -10.57 -0.18
C ALA A 260 12.32 -10.06 0.09
N THR A 261 12.05 -8.80 -0.26
CA THR A 261 10.72 -8.19 -0.13
C THR A 261 9.79 -8.66 -1.24
N THR A 262 8.57 -9.06 -0.88
CA THR A 262 7.55 -9.58 -1.78
C THR A 262 6.24 -8.81 -1.64
N ILE A 263 5.39 -8.94 -2.65
CA ILE A 263 4.03 -8.37 -2.68
C ILE A 263 3.07 -9.54 -2.82
N ASP A 264 2.10 -9.62 -1.93
CA ASP A 264 0.99 -10.56 -2.06
C ASP A 264 0.07 -10.10 -3.20
N ALA A 265 -0.10 -10.94 -4.22
CA ALA A 265 -0.83 -10.57 -5.43
C ALA A 265 -2.34 -10.37 -5.22
N THR A 266 -2.90 -10.87 -4.11
CA THR A 266 -4.35 -10.80 -3.83
C THR A 266 -4.68 -9.60 -2.95
N THR A 267 -3.87 -9.38 -1.92
CA THR A 267 -4.11 -8.37 -0.88
C THR A 267 -3.29 -7.09 -1.11
N GLY A 268 -2.25 -7.14 -1.94
CA GLY A 268 -1.28 -6.06 -2.12
C GLY A 268 -0.35 -5.87 -0.92
N ALA A 269 -0.40 -6.75 0.10
CA ALA A 269 0.41 -6.64 1.30
C ALA A 269 1.90 -6.79 0.96
N ILE A 270 2.73 -5.89 1.51
CA ILE A 270 4.18 -5.93 1.37
C ILE A 270 4.75 -6.72 2.56
N THR A 271 5.46 -7.82 2.25
CA THR A 271 6.19 -8.59 3.27
C THR A 271 7.67 -8.48 3.01
N THR A 272 8.40 -7.98 3.99
CA THR A 272 9.85 -7.74 3.92
C THR A 272 10.60 -8.86 4.62
N SER A 273 11.69 -9.32 4.03
CA SER A 273 12.59 -10.25 4.71
C SER A 273 14.04 -10.06 4.29
N ASN A 274 14.96 -10.34 5.21
CA ASN A 274 16.40 -10.31 4.99
C ASN A 274 16.89 -9.01 4.32
N ILE A 275 16.43 -7.85 4.81
CA ILE A 275 16.80 -6.55 4.25
C ILE A 275 18.32 -6.38 4.35
N GLY A 276 18.96 -6.07 3.21
CA GLY A 276 20.41 -5.89 3.12
C GLY A 276 21.25 -7.11 3.51
N GLY A 277 20.68 -8.34 3.52
CA GLY A 277 21.40 -9.54 3.94
C GLY A 277 21.61 -9.66 5.46
N THR A 278 20.90 -8.85 6.25
CA THR A 278 21.08 -8.76 7.72
C THR A 278 20.32 -9.81 8.51
N GLY A 279 19.47 -10.60 7.86
CA GLY A 279 18.50 -11.50 8.50
C GLY A 279 17.29 -10.80 9.11
N SER A 280 17.21 -9.46 9.07
CA SER A 280 16.08 -8.71 9.63
C SER A 280 14.96 -8.45 8.62
N ASN A 281 13.73 -8.41 9.13
CA ASN A 281 12.52 -8.15 8.35
C ASN A 281 12.07 -6.68 8.43
N THR A 282 12.75 -5.83 9.21
CA THR A 282 12.44 -4.40 9.30
C THR A 282 13.67 -3.57 8.98
N ILE A 283 13.47 -2.35 8.46
CA ILE A 283 14.57 -1.43 8.14
C ILE A 283 15.38 -1.13 9.40
N ASP A 284 14.71 -0.78 10.50
CA ASP A 284 15.36 -0.51 11.79
C ASP A 284 16.14 -1.71 12.32
N GLY A 285 15.59 -2.93 12.19
CA GLY A 285 16.28 -4.14 12.61
C GLY A 285 17.52 -4.43 11.74
N ALA A 286 17.45 -4.17 10.44
CA ALA A 286 18.59 -4.30 9.53
C ALA A 286 19.69 -3.29 9.87
N ILE A 287 19.32 -2.01 10.07
CA ILE A 287 20.25 -0.95 10.50
C ILE A 287 20.87 -1.31 11.85
N THR A 288 20.07 -1.81 12.80
CA THR A 288 20.56 -2.24 14.11
C THR A 288 21.56 -3.39 14.00
N SER A 289 21.31 -4.37 13.13
CA SER A 289 22.22 -5.50 12.87
C SER A 289 23.57 -5.03 12.28
N VAL A 290 23.51 -4.13 11.29
CA VAL A 290 24.72 -3.51 10.71
C VAL A 290 25.47 -2.70 11.77
N LYS A 291 24.75 -1.88 12.55
CA LYS A 291 25.33 -1.10 13.64
C LYS A 291 26.00 -1.99 14.68
N ALA A 292 25.34 -3.05 15.13
CA ALA A 292 25.92 -4.00 16.08
C ALA A 292 27.19 -4.67 15.54
N THR A 293 27.27 -4.90 14.23
CA THR A 293 28.48 -5.42 13.58
C THR A 293 29.58 -4.36 13.53
N ALA A 294 29.26 -3.10 13.20
CA ALA A 294 30.23 -2.01 13.23
C ALA A 294 30.74 -1.71 14.65
N ASP A 295 29.85 -1.74 15.64
CA ASP A 295 30.15 -1.54 17.07
C ASP A 295 31.08 -2.62 17.63
N LYS A 296 31.20 -3.79 16.98
CA LYS A 296 32.21 -4.81 17.37
C LYS A 296 33.64 -4.29 17.23
N GLY A 297 33.88 -3.32 16.35
CA GLY A 297 35.19 -2.67 16.24
C GLY A 297 36.35 -3.64 15.99
N ILE A 298 37.54 -3.26 16.45
CA ILE A 298 38.75 -4.10 16.49
C ILE A 298 39.10 -4.37 17.95
N LYS A 299 39.24 -5.65 18.31
CA LYS A 299 39.80 -6.05 19.61
C LYS A 299 41.31 -6.19 19.50
N PHE A 300 42.07 -5.41 20.28
CA PHE A 300 43.53 -5.42 20.29
C PHE A 300 44.06 -5.64 21.71
N GLY A 301 44.98 -6.59 21.89
CA GLY A 301 45.41 -7.04 23.22
C GLY A 301 46.45 -8.16 23.21
N ASN A 302 46.82 -8.66 24.39
CA ASN A 302 47.89 -9.66 24.57
C ASN A 302 47.40 -11.12 24.64
N GLY A 303 46.16 -11.38 24.20
CA GLY A 303 45.52 -12.70 24.30
C GLY A 303 44.81 -13.00 25.62
N THR A 304 45.13 -12.30 26.71
CA THR A 304 44.41 -12.38 28.00
C THR A 304 43.51 -11.17 28.24
N ILE A 305 44.05 -9.97 28.01
CA ILE A 305 43.34 -8.69 28.13
C ILE A 305 43.33 -8.05 26.74
N ASN A 306 42.17 -7.54 26.32
CA ASN A 306 42.03 -6.74 25.11
C ASN A 306 41.19 -5.50 25.37
N ASN A 307 41.47 -4.45 24.61
CA ASN A 307 40.63 -3.27 24.49
C ASN A 307 39.91 -3.33 23.14
N GLN A 308 38.67 -2.85 23.10
CA GLN A 308 37.90 -2.71 21.87
C GLN A 308 38.00 -1.26 21.39
N PHE A 309 38.39 -1.10 20.13
CA PHE A 309 38.48 0.20 19.44
C PHE A 309 37.38 0.27 18.38
N ALA A 310 36.70 1.41 18.24
CA ALA A 310 35.69 1.54 17.20
C ALA A 310 36.36 1.53 15.81
N LEU A 311 35.61 1.11 14.77
CA LEU A 311 36.09 1.24 13.41
C LEU A 311 36.31 2.72 13.06
N GLY A 312 37.48 3.04 12.52
CA GLY A 312 37.90 4.41 12.21
C GLY A 312 38.73 5.09 13.30
N ASP A 313 38.77 4.53 14.53
CA ASP A 313 39.64 5.05 15.58
C ASP A 313 41.12 4.70 15.34
N THR A 314 42.02 5.54 15.85
CA THR A 314 43.45 5.26 15.83
C THR A 314 43.84 4.37 17.01
N ILE A 315 44.45 3.21 16.72
CA ILE A 315 45.03 2.33 17.74
C ILE A 315 46.48 2.78 18.02
N ASN A 316 46.70 3.39 19.18
CA ASN A 316 48.03 3.84 19.59
C ASN A 316 48.87 2.69 20.16
N VAL A 317 49.68 2.05 19.32
CA VAL A 317 50.72 1.11 19.78
C VAL A 317 51.92 1.94 20.25
N LYS A 318 52.16 2.01 21.56
CA LYS A 318 53.25 2.81 22.13
C LYS A 318 54.51 1.96 22.35
N GLY A 319 55.67 2.60 22.19
CA GLY A 319 56.93 2.06 22.68
C GLY A 319 56.96 1.96 24.21
N SER A 320 58.00 1.33 24.75
CA SER A 320 58.20 1.30 26.20
C SER A 320 58.62 2.68 26.72
N SER A 321 58.22 3.01 27.95
CA SER A 321 58.50 4.33 28.54
C SER A 321 59.99 4.60 28.76
N ASP A 322 60.81 3.55 28.85
CA ASP A 322 62.25 3.62 29.00
C ASP A 322 63.01 3.69 27.66
N GLY A 323 62.29 3.63 26.53
CA GLY A 323 62.86 3.68 25.18
C GLY A 323 63.40 2.35 24.64
N SER A 324 63.36 1.26 25.43
CA SER A 324 63.83 -0.07 25.01
C SER A 324 63.11 -0.61 23.77
N ILE A 325 61.80 -0.31 23.65
CA ILE A 325 60.97 -0.59 22.47
C ILE A 325 60.53 0.74 21.87
N THR A 326 60.73 0.91 20.57
CA THR A 326 60.25 2.05 19.80
C THR A 326 59.02 1.65 18.98
N SER A 327 58.13 2.60 18.72
CA SER A 327 56.97 2.43 17.84
C SER A 327 56.92 3.57 16.85
N THR A 328 56.94 3.26 15.56
CA THR A 328 57.03 4.25 14.48
C THR A 328 55.95 3.96 13.43
N THR A 329 55.18 4.98 13.05
CA THR A 329 54.22 4.87 11.95
C THR A 329 54.95 4.90 10.62
N THR A 330 54.64 3.96 9.73
CA THR A 330 55.14 3.86 8.36
C THR A 330 53.96 3.80 7.39
N ALA A 331 54.23 3.77 6.07
CA ALA A 331 53.19 3.60 5.07
C ALA A 331 52.41 2.27 5.22
N ASP A 332 53.05 1.25 5.79
CA ASP A 332 52.48 -0.08 5.98
C ASP A 332 51.79 -0.27 7.35
N GLY A 333 51.78 0.76 8.22
CA GLY A 333 51.14 0.70 9.54
C GLY A 333 52.06 1.13 10.68
N VAL A 334 52.14 0.31 11.74
CA VAL A 334 53.00 0.57 12.91
C VAL A 334 54.13 -0.45 12.96
N GLN A 335 55.37 0.01 12.90
CA GLN A 335 56.57 -0.80 13.10
C GLN A 335 57.07 -0.69 14.54
N LEU A 336 57.25 -1.83 15.19
CA LEU A 336 57.96 -1.93 16.46
C LEU A 336 59.44 -2.20 16.20
N GLY A 337 60.30 -1.52 16.96
CA GLY A 337 61.75 -1.66 16.88
C GLY A 337 62.39 -1.67 18.27
N LEU A 338 63.69 -1.97 18.32
CA LEU A 338 64.49 -1.81 19.52
C LEU A 338 65.06 -0.39 19.57
N GLY A 339 65.08 0.21 20.75
CA GLY A 339 65.85 1.42 20.99
C GLY A 339 67.35 1.13 20.93
N ASN A 340 68.15 2.18 20.75
CA ASN A 340 69.61 2.03 20.80
C ASN A 340 70.11 1.66 22.21
N ILE A 341 69.30 1.95 23.23
CA ILE A 341 69.52 1.52 24.61
C ILE A 341 68.36 0.59 25.00
N ILE A 342 68.69 -0.64 25.38
CA ILE A 342 67.72 -1.66 25.78
C ILE A 342 67.97 -2.00 27.24
N LYS A 343 66.94 -1.86 28.08
CA LYS A 343 66.97 -2.27 29.48
C LYS A 343 66.19 -3.55 29.66
N VAL A 344 66.84 -4.56 30.24
CA VAL A 344 66.25 -5.88 30.50
C VAL A 344 66.09 -6.07 32.00
N GLY A 345 64.84 -6.22 32.44
CA GLY A 345 64.45 -6.30 33.85
C GLY A 345 64.17 -4.93 34.47
N THR A 346 63.40 -4.91 35.57
CA THR A 346 62.92 -3.66 36.21
C THR A 346 63.70 -3.29 37.48
N THR A 347 64.07 -4.27 38.31
CA THR A 347 64.74 -4.02 39.60
C THR A 347 66.21 -3.68 39.45
N ASN A 348 66.95 -4.48 38.66
CA ASN A 348 68.37 -4.30 38.37
C ASN A 348 68.57 -4.44 36.85
N PRO A 349 68.21 -3.41 36.06
CA PRO A 349 68.20 -3.54 34.62
C PRO A 349 69.61 -3.78 34.08
N VAL A 350 69.77 -4.87 33.33
CA VAL A 350 70.93 -5.02 32.44
C VAL A 350 70.68 -4.10 31.25
N THR A 351 71.63 -3.21 30.99
CA THR A 351 71.50 -2.22 29.92
C THR A 351 72.43 -2.60 28.78
N ILE A 352 71.87 -2.80 27.59
CA ILE A 352 72.62 -2.91 26.34
C ILE A 352 72.60 -1.54 25.70
N ASP A 353 73.75 -0.88 25.60
CA ASP A 353 73.88 0.42 24.95
C ASP A 353 74.58 0.24 23.60
N GLY A 354 73.78 0.16 22.53
CA GLY A 354 74.27 0.10 21.15
C GLY A 354 74.97 1.39 20.69
N THR A 355 74.80 2.51 21.40
CA THR A 355 75.52 3.77 21.11
C THR A 355 76.95 3.68 21.57
N ALA A 356 77.14 3.20 22.80
CA ALA A 356 78.47 3.03 23.41
C ALA A 356 79.12 1.69 23.03
N GLY A 357 78.34 0.73 22.53
CA GLY A 357 78.80 -0.64 22.30
C GLY A 357 79.06 -1.42 23.59
N THR A 358 78.44 -1.02 24.70
CA THR A 358 78.71 -1.56 26.04
C THR A 358 77.50 -2.28 26.64
N ILE A 359 77.77 -3.16 27.60
CA ILE A 359 76.76 -3.80 28.44
C ILE A 359 77.01 -3.36 29.88
N GLY A 360 76.04 -2.67 30.47
CA GLY A 360 76.07 -2.15 31.84
C GLY A 360 75.00 -2.78 32.72
N GLY A 361 74.98 -2.38 34.00
CA GLY A 361 73.99 -2.85 34.98
C GLY A 361 74.22 -4.26 35.51
N LEU A 362 75.31 -4.91 35.10
CA LEU A 362 75.76 -6.18 35.66
C LEU A 362 76.10 -6.01 37.16
N SER A 363 75.57 -6.91 37.99
CA SER A 363 75.70 -6.82 39.46
C SER A 363 76.97 -7.46 40.01
N ASN A 364 77.66 -8.30 39.22
CA ASN A 364 78.88 -8.99 39.61
C ASN A 364 80.10 -8.05 39.56
N LYS A 365 80.23 -7.15 40.54
CA LYS A 365 81.33 -6.16 40.61
C LYS A 365 82.56 -6.61 41.39
N THR A 366 82.45 -7.67 42.20
CA THR A 366 83.55 -8.16 43.05
C THR A 366 84.02 -9.53 42.60
N TRP A 367 85.34 -9.77 42.64
CA TRP A 367 85.90 -11.10 42.37
C TRP A 367 85.98 -11.91 43.66
N ASN A 368 85.16 -12.96 43.75
CA ASN A 368 85.08 -13.85 44.91
C ASN A 368 85.98 -15.11 44.82
N GLY A 369 86.77 -15.25 43.75
CA GLY A 369 87.67 -16.38 43.55
C GLY A 369 87.15 -17.50 42.64
N THR A 370 85.85 -17.49 42.28
CA THR A 370 85.26 -18.55 41.46
C THR A 370 84.44 -17.96 40.31
N ALA A 371 84.82 -18.27 39.07
CA ALA A 371 84.03 -17.90 37.90
C ALA A 371 82.74 -18.72 37.82
N VAL A 372 81.62 -18.05 37.54
CA VAL A 372 80.35 -18.73 37.21
C VAL A 372 80.28 -18.90 35.69
N SER A 373 80.19 -20.15 35.23
CA SER A 373 80.18 -20.45 33.79
C SER A 373 78.97 -19.79 33.09
N GLY A 374 79.21 -19.20 31.92
CA GLY A 374 78.20 -18.53 31.10
C GLY A 374 77.86 -17.09 31.52
N GLN A 375 78.44 -16.57 32.61
CA GLN A 375 78.27 -15.17 33.02
C GLN A 375 79.42 -14.30 32.50
N ALA A 376 79.09 -13.09 32.02
CA ALA A 376 80.09 -12.09 31.66
C ALA A 376 80.76 -11.51 32.90
N ALA A 377 82.07 -11.29 32.87
CA ALA A 377 82.79 -10.54 33.91
C ALA A 377 82.58 -9.03 33.73
N THR A 378 82.54 -8.28 34.83
CA THR A 378 82.55 -6.80 34.77
C THR A 378 83.98 -6.27 34.69
N GLU A 379 84.14 -5.05 34.17
CA GLU A 379 85.42 -4.34 34.23
C GLU A 379 85.89 -4.13 35.68
N ASP A 380 84.97 -3.95 36.63
CA ASP A 380 85.28 -3.88 38.07
C ASP A 380 85.95 -5.18 38.57
N GLN A 381 85.43 -6.35 38.17
CA GLN A 381 86.05 -7.64 38.49
C GLN A 381 87.42 -7.80 37.81
N LEU A 382 87.55 -7.37 36.56
CA LEU A 382 88.81 -7.46 35.81
C LEU A 382 89.88 -6.55 36.40
N ALA A 383 89.52 -5.32 36.81
CA ALA A 383 90.42 -4.38 37.46
C ALA A 383 90.94 -4.91 38.82
N ILE A 384 90.10 -5.62 39.59
CA ILE A 384 90.55 -6.28 40.83
C ILE A 384 91.58 -7.38 40.51
N VAL A 385 91.36 -8.16 39.46
CA VAL A 385 92.31 -9.21 39.03
C VAL A 385 93.61 -8.59 38.52
N ASP A 386 93.52 -7.54 37.70
CA ASP A 386 94.66 -6.77 37.18
C ASP A 386 95.49 -6.14 38.32
N GLY A 387 94.83 -5.53 39.30
CA GLY A 387 95.51 -5.00 40.50
C GLY A 387 96.20 -6.09 41.33
N LYS A 388 95.59 -7.28 41.47
CA LYS A 388 96.26 -8.44 42.10
C LYS A 388 97.48 -8.91 41.30
N LEU A 389 97.43 -8.83 39.97
CA LEU A 389 98.56 -9.15 39.10
C LEU A 389 99.68 -8.10 39.23
N GLY A 390 99.35 -6.81 39.24
CA GLY A 390 100.31 -5.72 39.47
C GLY A 390 100.98 -5.80 40.84
N GLY A 391 100.23 -6.12 41.90
CA GLY A 391 100.81 -6.34 43.23
C GLY A 391 101.76 -7.55 43.30
N LEU A 392 101.48 -8.63 42.55
CA LEU A 392 102.41 -9.75 42.41
C LEU A 392 103.66 -9.33 41.63
N ASP A 393 103.50 -8.52 40.60
CA ASP A 393 104.60 -7.97 39.83
C ASP A 393 105.55 -7.16 40.74
N ASP A 394 105.06 -6.25 41.58
CA ASP A 394 105.89 -5.47 42.51
C ASP A 394 106.67 -6.32 43.53
N ALA A 395 106.06 -7.42 44.00
CA ALA A 395 106.68 -8.31 44.98
C ALA A 395 107.64 -9.35 44.36
N ALA A 396 107.61 -9.55 43.05
CA ALA A 396 108.41 -10.56 42.38
C ALA A 396 109.89 -10.12 42.22
N VAL A 397 110.81 -11.05 42.43
CA VAL A 397 112.22 -10.85 42.03
C VAL A 397 112.29 -10.97 40.50
N LYS A 398 112.68 -9.88 39.85
CA LYS A 398 112.80 -9.79 38.39
C LYS A 398 114.24 -9.59 37.97
N TYR A 399 114.51 -9.94 36.72
CA TYR A 399 115.72 -9.49 36.04
C TYR A 399 115.71 -7.97 35.87
N ASP A 400 116.89 -7.35 35.98
CA ASP A 400 117.05 -5.92 35.74
C ASP A 400 116.61 -5.55 34.31
N ASP A 401 116.95 -6.44 33.36
CA ASP A 401 116.50 -6.38 31.98
C ASP A 401 115.80 -7.71 31.63
N PRO A 402 114.51 -7.68 31.27
CA PRO A 402 113.75 -8.90 30.96
C PRO A 402 114.18 -9.59 29.67
N THR A 403 114.92 -8.90 28.79
CA THR A 403 115.40 -9.44 27.51
C THR A 403 116.72 -10.20 27.66
N THR A 404 117.71 -9.64 28.36
CA THR A 404 119.05 -10.26 28.51
C THR A 404 119.10 -11.24 29.67
N LYS A 405 118.36 -10.98 30.76
CA LYS A 405 118.29 -11.82 31.96
C LYS A 405 119.65 -12.18 32.57
N ASP A 406 120.66 -11.33 32.34
CA ASP A 406 122.03 -11.52 32.80
C ASP A 406 122.27 -10.97 34.21
N LYS A 407 121.37 -10.11 34.71
CA LYS A 407 121.50 -9.48 36.03
C LYS A 407 120.17 -9.43 36.79
N VAL A 408 120.27 -9.64 38.11
CA VAL A 408 119.19 -9.41 39.08
C VAL A 408 119.70 -8.47 40.16
N THR A 409 119.09 -7.31 40.31
CA THR A 409 119.26 -6.43 41.47
C THR A 409 118.15 -6.72 42.48
N LEU A 410 118.54 -7.26 43.64
CA LEU A 410 117.60 -7.53 44.74
C LEU A 410 117.09 -6.20 45.31
N GLY A 411 115.77 -6.01 45.32
CA GLY A 411 115.12 -4.72 45.64
C GLY A 411 114.58 -3.97 44.42
N GLY A 412 114.76 -4.49 43.20
CA GLY A 412 114.26 -3.92 41.95
C GLY A 412 115.36 -3.32 41.08
N ALA A 413 115.12 -3.28 39.77
CA ALA A 413 116.06 -2.74 38.78
C ALA A 413 116.46 -1.29 39.14
N GLY A 414 117.77 -1.03 39.25
CA GLY A 414 118.28 0.30 39.62
C GLY A 414 118.24 0.61 41.12
N SER A 415 117.78 -0.30 41.98
CA SER A 415 117.90 -0.13 43.43
C SER A 415 119.37 -0.01 43.84
N THR A 416 119.69 1.06 44.58
CA THR A 416 121.04 1.30 45.13
C THR A 416 121.15 0.88 46.60
N THR A 417 120.06 0.45 47.21
CA THR A 417 120.02 -0.02 48.60
C THR A 417 120.24 -1.53 48.61
N PRO A 418 121.35 -2.05 49.17
CA PRO A 418 121.61 -3.47 49.21
C PRO A 418 120.53 -4.23 50.00
N VAL A 419 120.06 -5.35 49.45
CA VAL A 419 119.15 -6.26 50.14
C VAL A 419 119.93 -7.44 50.69
N THR A 420 119.74 -7.74 51.97
CA THR A 420 120.34 -8.93 52.60
C THR A 420 119.75 -10.20 51.99
N LEU A 421 120.58 -11.01 51.35
CA LEU A 421 120.20 -12.35 50.91
C LEU A 421 120.52 -13.37 52.01
N THR A 422 119.49 -13.79 52.75
CA THR A 422 119.61 -14.80 53.82
C THR A 422 119.13 -16.17 53.35
N ASN A 423 119.34 -17.21 54.19
CA ASN A 423 119.00 -18.60 53.88
C ASN A 423 119.68 -19.15 52.61
N VAL A 424 120.86 -18.63 52.27
CA VAL A 424 121.70 -19.13 51.18
C VAL A 424 122.40 -20.40 51.65
N LYS A 425 122.03 -21.54 51.05
CA LYS A 425 122.75 -22.81 51.25
C LYS A 425 124.21 -22.64 50.82
N ALA A 426 125.15 -23.28 51.53
CA ALA A 426 126.56 -23.22 51.18
C ALA A 426 126.78 -23.68 49.73
N GLY A 427 127.33 -22.81 48.89
CA GLY A 427 127.60 -23.08 47.48
C GLY A 427 128.77 -24.06 47.31
N VAL A 428 128.87 -24.75 46.17
CA VAL A 428 130.06 -25.57 45.93
C VAL A 428 131.26 -24.67 45.68
N VAL A 429 132.41 -24.95 46.30
CA VAL A 429 133.65 -24.16 46.10
C VAL A 429 134.60 -24.94 45.18
N ASN A 430 134.50 -24.68 43.88
CA ASN A 430 135.43 -25.18 42.84
C ASN A 430 135.59 -24.15 41.72
N SER A 431 136.52 -24.37 40.79
CA SER A 431 136.88 -23.40 39.74
C SER A 431 135.80 -23.11 38.69
N SER A 432 134.72 -23.89 38.65
CA SER A 432 133.60 -23.72 37.71
C SER A 432 132.27 -23.39 38.39
N SER A 433 132.27 -23.18 39.71
CA SER A 433 131.04 -22.92 40.45
C SER A 433 130.48 -21.54 40.12
N THR A 434 129.18 -21.49 39.90
CA THR A 434 128.40 -20.25 39.76
C THR A 434 127.46 -20.04 40.95
N ASP A 435 127.59 -20.87 41.99
CA ASP A 435 126.82 -20.76 43.21
C ASP A 435 127.25 -19.52 44.01
N ALA A 436 126.29 -18.83 44.59
CA ALA A 436 126.59 -17.83 45.62
C ALA A 436 127.23 -18.52 46.84
N ILE A 437 128.32 -17.95 47.35
CA ILE A 437 128.90 -18.36 48.63
C ILE A 437 128.20 -17.63 49.77
N ASN A 438 128.03 -18.30 50.91
CA ASN A 438 127.44 -17.68 52.09
C ASN A 438 128.52 -17.28 53.12
N GLY A 439 128.10 -16.57 54.17
CA GLY A 439 129.00 -16.09 55.22
C GLY A 439 129.74 -17.20 55.97
N SER A 440 129.16 -18.40 56.13
CA SER A 440 129.85 -19.50 56.84
C SER A 440 131.02 -20.07 56.05
N GLN A 441 130.96 -20.05 54.71
CA GLN A 441 132.05 -20.47 53.86
C GLN A 441 133.21 -19.46 53.86
N LEU A 442 132.91 -18.17 53.75
CA LEU A 442 133.94 -17.12 53.86
C LEU A 442 134.57 -17.11 55.26
N HIS A 443 133.74 -17.31 56.30
CA HIS A 443 134.22 -17.49 57.67
C HIS A 443 135.10 -18.73 57.81
N GLY A 444 134.74 -19.85 57.18
CA GLY A 444 135.57 -21.06 57.16
C GLY A 444 136.96 -20.83 56.53
N VAL A 445 137.04 -20.04 55.46
CA VAL A 445 138.32 -19.60 54.87
C VAL A 445 139.10 -18.71 55.86
N ALA A 446 138.43 -17.73 56.47
CA ALA A 446 139.05 -16.85 57.45
C ALA A 446 139.61 -17.62 58.66
N ASP A 447 138.88 -18.63 59.16
CA ASP A 447 139.31 -19.47 60.28
C ASP A 447 140.46 -20.40 59.91
N SER A 448 140.48 -20.93 58.67
CA SER A 448 141.64 -21.66 58.16
C SER A 448 142.91 -20.80 58.16
N VAL A 449 142.83 -19.55 57.70
CA VAL A 449 143.98 -18.62 57.68
C VAL A 449 144.40 -18.21 59.09
N LYS A 450 143.46 -17.88 59.99
CA LYS A 450 143.75 -17.61 61.41
C LYS A 450 144.52 -18.78 62.04
N ASN A 451 144.06 -20.01 61.84
CA ASN A 451 144.68 -21.20 62.41
C ASN A 451 146.07 -21.47 61.81
N ALA A 452 146.27 -21.20 60.51
CA ALA A 452 147.56 -21.33 59.85
C ALA A 452 148.61 -20.32 60.36
N ILE A 453 148.19 -19.09 60.68
CA ILE A 453 149.10 -18.06 61.24
C ILE A 453 149.40 -18.34 62.72
N GLY A 454 148.41 -18.84 63.47
CA GLY A 454 148.54 -19.14 64.89
C GLY A 454 148.74 -17.89 65.77
N GLY A 455 149.25 -18.08 66.99
CA GLY A 455 149.41 -17.00 67.97
C GLY A 455 148.07 -16.43 68.47
N SER A 456 148.04 -15.14 68.81
CA SER A 456 146.83 -14.43 69.26
C SER A 456 146.04 -13.83 68.07
N THR A 457 145.91 -14.59 66.98
CA THR A 457 145.16 -14.16 65.78
C THR A 457 143.66 -14.33 65.97
N THR A 458 142.88 -13.30 65.64
CA THR A 458 141.42 -13.27 65.77
C THR A 458 140.74 -12.95 64.44
N ILE A 459 139.44 -13.29 64.35
CA ILE A 459 138.57 -12.94 63.23
C ILE A 459 137.49 -12.02 63.76
N ASP A 460 137.27 -10.91 63.08
CA ASP A 460 136.14 -10.03 63.34
C ASP A 460 134.85 -10.66 62.77
N ALA A 461 133.89 -10.96 63.64
CA ALA A 461 132.66 -11.67 63.26
C ALA A 461 131.71 -10.86 62.36
N THR A 462 131.90 -9.54 62.24
CA THR A 462 131.03 -8.65 61.44
C THR A 462 131.61 -8.39 60.06
N THR A 463 132.93 -8.23 59.98
CA THR A 463 133.64 -7.86 58.74
C THR A 463 134.38 -9.02 58.09
N GLY A 464 134.59 -10.13 58.82
CA GLY A 464 135.43 -11.25 58.38
C GLY A 464 136.93 -10.93 58.36
N ALA A 465 137.36 -9.76 58.85
CA ALA A 465 138.76 -9.34 58.84
C ALA A 465 139.61 -10.15 59.83
N ILE A 466 140.81 -10.55 59.39
CA ILE A 466 141.78 -11.29 60.21
C ILE A 466 142.77 -10.32 60.83
N THR A 467 142.87 -10.30 62.15
CA THR A 467 143.83 -9.47 62.88
C THR A 467 144.80 -10.36 63.63
N THR A 468 146.10 -10.25 63.32
CA THR A 468 147.14 -11.07 63.97
C THR A 468 147.85 -10.27 65.05
N SER A 469 148.17 -10.91 66.17
CA SER A 469 148.99 -10.29 67.21
C SER A 469 149.88 -11.33 67.89
N ASN A 470 151.08 -10.89 68.29
CA ASN A 470 152.02 -11.70 69.08
C ASN A 470 152.34 -13.08 68.46
N ILE A 471 152.60 -13.13 67.15
CA ILE A 471 152.90 -14.39 66.45
C ILE A 471 154.16 -15.04 67.06
N GLY A 472 154.04 -16.29 67.49
CA GLY A 472 155.15 -17.06 68.08
C GLY A 472 155.71 -16.51 69.40
N GLY A 473 154.96 -15.70 70.15
CA GLY A 473 155.40 -15.12 71.43
C GLY A 473 156.43 -13.98 71.28
N THR A 474 156.48 -13.37 70.09
CA THR A 474 157.50 -12.37 69.72
C THR A 474 157.06 -10.92 69.89
N GLY A 475 155.77 -10.68 70.13
CA GLY A 475 155.15 -9.34 70.13
C GLY A 475 154.96 -8.72 68.74
N SER A 476 155.14 -9.49 67.65
CA SER A 476 154.96 -9.00 66.26
C SER A 476 153.59 -9.37 65.68
N ASN A 477 153.01 -8.46 64.91
CA ASN A 477 151.67 -8.58 64.29
C ASN A 477 151.72 -8.98 62.81
N THR A 478 152.86 -9.48 62.33
CA THR A 478 153.05 -10.06 61.00
C THR A 478 154.13 -11.13 61.07
N ILE A 479 154.09 -12.10 60.16
CA ILE A 479 154.97 -13.27 60.19
C ILE A 479 156.44 -12.88 60.05
N SER A 480 156.78 -12.01 59.10
CA SER A 480 158.19 -11.68 58.81
C SER A 480 158.92 -11.01 59.98
N PRO A 481 158.34 -10.02 60.69
CA PRO A 481 158.95 -9.46 61.90
C PRO A 481 159.01 -10.43 63.09
N ALA A 482 158.05 -11.37 63.21
CA ALA A 482 158.09 -12.40 64.24
C ALA A 482 159.29 -13.34 64.05
N LEU A 483 159.49 -13.83 62.82
CA LEU A 483 160.61 -14.70 62.48
C LEU A 483 161.96 -14.02 62.73
N LYS A 484 162.08 -12.74 62.34
CA LYS A 484 163.27 -11.91 62.60
C LYS A 484 163.61 -11.83 64.08
N ARG A 485 162.62 -11.61 64.96
CA ARG A 485 162.84 -11.51 66.42
C ARG A 485 163.33 -12.81 67.06
N GLN A 486 162.83 -13.97 66.63
CA GLN A 486 163.36 -15.26 67.11
C GLN A 486 164.78 -15.53 66.61
N GLN A 487 165.09 -15.12 65.37
CA GLN A 487 166.44 -15.21 64.82
C GLN A 487 167.45 -14.35 65.60
N THR A 488 167.05 -13.15 66.05
CA THR A 488 167.86 -12.29 66.92
C THR A 488 168.04 -12.88 68.32
N LYS A 489 166.99 -13.46 68.93
CA LYS A 489 167.11 -14.17 70.22
C LYS A 489 168.06 -15.36 70.17
N ALA A 490 168.04 -16.14 69.08
CA ALA A 490 168.93 -17.28 68.91
C ALA A 490 170.40 -16.87 68.76
N SER A 491 170.67 -15.78 68.01
CA SER A 491 172.05 -15.28 67.81
C SER A 491 172.68 -14.77 69.12
N ASN A 492 171.91 -14.14 70.00
CA ASN A 492 172.40 -13.65 71.30
C ASN A 492 172.73 -14.78 72.30
N LEU A 493 172.12 -15.96 72.18
CA LEU A 493 172.35 -17.08 73.11
C LEU A 493 173.69 -17.78 72.84
N VAL A 494 174.10 -17.89 71.57
CA VAL A 494 175.36 -18.55 71.16
C VAL A 494 176.59 -17.75 71.60
N MET A 495 176.52 -16.42 71.60
CA MET A 495 177.64 -15.54 72.02
C MET A 495 177.97 -15.64 73.52
N VAL A 496 176.98 -15.89 74.38
CA VAL A 496 177.18 -16.01 75.84
C VAL A 496 177.87 -17.32 76.22
N GLN A 497 177.68 -18.38 75.44
CA GLN A 497 178.20 -19.71 75.76
C GLN A 497 179.69 -19.90 75.43
N VAL A 498 180.24 -19.10 74.50
CA VAL A 498 181.67 -19.14 74.13
C VAL A 498 182.55 -18.33 75.09
N ALA A 499 181.99 -17.28 75.72
CA ALA A 499 182.73 -16.40 76.62
C ALA A 499 183.06 -17.04 77.99
N THR A 500 182.27 -18.03 78.44
CA THR A 500 182.43 -18.65 79.77
C THR A 500 183.44 -19.81 79.80
N SER A 501 183.81 -20.41 78.65
CA SER A 501 184.72 -21.56 78.62
C SER A 501 186.22 -21.20 78.59
N LEU A 502 186.60 -19.96 78.26
CA LEU A 502 188.02 -19.59 78.09
C LEU A 502 188.70 -19.10 79.39
N HIS A 503 187.95 -18.81 80.46
CA HIS A 503 188.46 -18.17 81.68
C HIS A 503 189.03 -19.12 82.75
N TRP A 504 188.92 -20.45 82.58
CA TRP A 504 189.33 -21.43 83.61
C TRP A 504 190.60 -22.24 83.28
N VAL A 505 191.25 -22.01 82.13
CA VAL A 505 192.43 -22.81 81.68
C VAL A 505 193.79 -22.19 82.05
N ILE A 506 193.83 -21.00 82.67
CA ILE A 506 195.08 -20.34 83.06
C ILE A 506 194.98 -19.77 84.49
N ARG A 507 195.11 -20.63 85.51
CA ARG A 507 195.73 -20.32 86.83
C ARG A 507 195.91 -21.58 87.68
#